data_AF-A0A542EMD4-F1
#
_entry.id   AF-A0A542EMD4-F1
#
_cell.length_a   1.000
_cell.length_b   1.000
_cell.length_c   1.000
_cell.angle_alpha   90.00
_cell.angle_beta   90.00
_cell.angle_gamma   90.00
#
_symmetry.space_group_name_H-M   'P 1'
#
loop_
_entity.id
_entity.type
_entity.pdbx_description
1 polymer ?
#
loop_
_entity_poly.entity_id
_entity_poly.type
_entity_poly.pdbx_seq_one_letter_code
_entity_poly.pdbx_strand_id
1 'polypeptide(L)'
;MGLGEGAEEGEEDGMGDDVLVGVTEDGADDARLEELALLLRQELLLLDVNSVESYRAGPAPEGSKGGLAAVAGLLSVSLAPGLQALGSVVVVIREWIRRSASGRTVKLSIDGDVIELTGATSDMQQQLVDAFVRRHAGADA
;
A
#
# COMPACT_ATOMS: atom_id res chain seq x y z
N MET A 1 -8.57 45.28 6.03
CA MET A 1 -7.15 44.87 6.19
C MET A 1 -6.93 44.62 7.67
N GLY A 2 -6.60 43.44 8.17
CA GLY A 2 -6.38 42.15 7.54
C GLY A 2 -7.06 41.06 8.38
N LEU A 3 -7.57 40.04 7.70
CA LEU A 3 -7.96 38.79 8.33
C LEU A 3 -6.66 38.00 8.44
N GLY A 4 -6.11 37.94 9.64
CA GLY A 4 -4.96 37.10 9.94
C GLY A 4 -5.39 35.64 9.91
N GLU A 5 -4.65 34.88 9.12
CA GLU A 5 -4.47 33.43 9.20
C GLU A 5 -4.79 32.86 10.59
N GLY A 6 -5.90 32.13 10.66
CA GLY A 6 -6.13 31.11 11.68
C GLY A 6 -5.77 29.78 11.03
N ALA A 7 -4.62 29.27 11.44
CA ALA A 7 -3.99 28.00 11.08
C ALA A 7 -4.97 26.89 10.65
N GLU A 8 -4.68 26.30 9.50
CA GLU A 8 -5.03 24.91 9.20
C GLU A 8 -4.26 24.05 10.21
N GLU A 9 -4.92 23.76 11.33
CA GLU A 9 -4.41 22.88 12.37
C GLU A 9 -4.32 21.44 11.83
N GLY A 10 -3.11 21.05 11.43
CA GLY A 10 -2.56 19.71 11.61
C GLY A 10 -3.31 18.55 10.96
N GLU A 11 -3.11 18.36 9.66
CA GLU A 11 -3.18 17.03 9.02
C GLU A 11 -1.76 16.50 8.77
N GLU A 12 -0.93 16.42 9.82
CA GLU A 12 0.38 15.74 9.76
C GLU A 12 0.43 14.46 10.60
N ASP A 13 -0.71 14.01 11.16
CA ASP A 13 -0.77 12.84 12.06
C ASP A 13 -1.43 11.60 11.41
N GLY A 14 -1.73 11.64 10.11
CA GLY A 14 -2.36 10.53 9.37
C GLY A 14 -1.42 9.76 8.43
N MET A 15 -0.19 10.24 8.21
CA MET A 15 0.69 9.68 7.17
C MET A 15 1.43 8.41 7.62
N GLY A 16 1.65 8.22 8.93
CA GLY A 16 2.44 7.09 9.45
C GLY A 16 1.73 5.73 9.41
N ASP A 17 0.40 5.72 9.28
CA ASP A 17 -0.41 4.49 9.27
C ASP A 17 -1.02 4.17 7.89
N ASP A 18 -0.66 4.95 6.87
CA ASP A 18 -1.13 4.80 5.51
C ASP A 18 -0.16 3.95 4.68
N VAL A 19 -0.70 2.89 4.07
CA VAL A 19 0.02 1.96 3.21
C VAL A 19 -0.43 2.17 1.76
N LEU A 20 0.50 2.59 0.89
CA LEU A 20 0.21 2.65 -0.54
C LEU A 20 0.38 1.28 -1.17
N VAL A 21 -0.62 0.83 -1.91
CA VAL A 21 -0.65 -0.49 -2.56
C VAL A 21 -0.89 -0.33 -4.05
N GLY A 22 0.11 -0.65 -4.87
CA GLY A 22 0.04 -0.59 -6.32
C GLY A 22 0.11 -1.97 -6.96
N VAL A 23 -0.76 -2.23 -7.94
CA VAL A 23 -0.79 -3.51 -8.67
C VAL A 23 -0.26 -3.34 -10.08
N THR A 24 0.46 -4.36 -10.55
CA THR A 24 0.98 -4.43 -11.93
C THR A 24 0.81 -5.84 -12.47
N GLU A 25 0.62 -5.95 -13.79
CA GLU A 25 0.50 -7.21 -14.53
C GLU A 25 1.19 -6.99 -15.88
N ASP A 26 1.99 -7.96 -16.34
CA ASP A 26 2.75 -7.81 -17.59
C ASP A 26 1.81 -7.63 -18.79
N GLY A 27 2.06 -6.60 -19.60
CA GLY A 27 1.22 -6.25 -20.76
C GLY A 27 -0.15 -5.65 -20.42
N ALA A 28 -0.46 -5.37 -19.15
CA ALA A 28 -1.71 -4.72 -18.77
C ALA A 28 -1.72 -3.22 -19.11
N ASP A 29 -2.88 -2.73 -19.53
CA ASP A 29 -3.18 -1.30 -19.68
C ASP A 29 -3.77 -0.71 -18.39
N ASP A 30 -3.95 0.61 -18.36
CA ASP A 30 -4.43 1.32 -17.17
C ASP A 30 -5.81 0.83 -16.70
N ALA A 31 -6.73 0.55 -17.64
CA ALA A 31 -8.06 0.04 -17.33
C ALA A 31 -7.99 -1.34 -16.66
N ARG A 32 -7.10 -2.21 -17.13
CA ARG A 32 -6.85 -3.50 -16.51
C ARG A 32 -6.25 -3.34 -15.11
N LEU A 33 -5.32 -2.41 -14.90
CA LEU A 33 -4.74 -2.17 -13.58
C LEU A 33 -5.78 -1.61 -12.59
N GLU A 34 -6.67 -0.72 -13.03
CA GLU A 34 -7.80 -0.23 -12.23
C GLU A 34 -8.77 -1.35 -11.84
N GLU A 35 -9.10 -2.25 -12.77
CA GLU A 35 -9.92 -3.44 -12.47
C GLU A 35 -9.26 -4.32 -11.40
N LEU A 36 -7.96 -4.62 -11.58
CA LEU A 36 -7.19 -5.41 -10.62
C LEU A 36 -7.14 -4.75 -9.24
N ALA A 37 -7.01 -3.42 -9.19
CA ALA A 37 -7.03 -2.67 -7.94
C ALA A 37 -8.40 -2.74 -7.25
N LEU A 38 -9.50 -2.65 -7.99
CA LEU A 38 -10.84 -2.81 -7.43
C LEU A 38 -11.08 -4.23 -6.88
N LEU A 39 -10.54 -5.25 -7.55
CA LEU A 39 -10.59 -6.63 -7.05
C LEU A 39 -9.76 -6.79 -5.78
N LEU A 40 -8.54 -6.25 -5.76
CA LEU A 40 -7.68 -6.31 -4.57
C LEU A 40 -8.29 -5.54 -3.40
N ARG A 41 -8.87 -4.37 -3.66
CA ARG A 41 -9.58 -3.56 -2.65
C ARG A 41 -10.66 -4.36 -1.93
N GLN A 42 -11.44 -5.17 -2.65
CA GLN A 42 -12.48 -5.98 -2.02
C GLN A 42 -11.91 -7.00 -1.03
N GLU A 43 -10.74 -7.55 -1.30
CA GLU A 43 -10.05 -8.49 -0.39
C GLU A 43 -9.50 -7.76 0.84
N LEU A 44 -8.91 -6.58 0.64
CA LEU A 44 -8.34 -5.78 1.71
C LEU A 44 -9.42 -5.25 2.68
N LEU A 45 -10.61 -4.93 2.18
CA LEU A 45 -11.74 -4.50 3.01
C LEU A 45 -12.33 -5.62 3.88
N LEU A 46 -11.93 -6.88 3.69
CA LEU A 46 -12.30 -7.98 4.60
C LEU A 46 -11.41 -8.03 5.85
N LEU A 47 -10.31 -7.27 5.86
CA LEU A 47 -9.42 -7.14 6.99
C LEU A 47 -9.88 -6.02 7.93
N ASP A 48 -9.34 -6.00 9.14
CA ASP A 48 -9.55 -4.94 10.14
C ASP A 48 -8.73 -3.69 9.77
N VAL A 49 -9.11 -3.05 8.66
CA VAL A 49 -8.51 -1.81 8.14
C VAL A 49 -9.50 -0.66 8.32
N ASN A 50 -8.99 0.55 8.52
CA ASN A 50 -9.84 1.73 8.69
C ASN A 50 -10.53 2.11 7.37
N SER A 51 -9.78 2.09 6.27
CA SER A 51 -10.30 2.40 4.93
C SER A 51 -9.40 1.84 3.84
N VAL A 52 -9.99 1.67 2.65
CA VAL A 52 -9.25 1.40 1.42
C VAL A 52 -9.83 2.30 0.33
N GLU A 53 -9.06 3.28 -0.12
CA GLU A 53 -9.50 4.29 -1.06
C GLU A 53 -8.66 4.23 -2.33
N SER A 54 -9.27 4.54 -3.48
CA SER A 54 -8.49 4.75 -4.70
C SER A 54 -7.63 5.99 -4.51
N TYR A 55 -6.32 5.84 -4.67
CA TYR A 55 -5.39 6.95 -4.59
C TYR A 55 -5.53 7.79 -5.85
N ARG A 56 -6.30 8.87 -5.77
CA ARG A 56 -6.31 9.91 -6.80
C ARG A 56 -5.15 10.83 -6.51
N ALA A 57 -4.22 10.98 -7.46
CA ALA A 57 -3.01 11.77 -7.30
C ALA A 57 -3.30 13.18 -6.75
N GLY A 58 -3.12 13.35 -5.44
CA GLY A 58 -2.59 14.60 -4.88
C GLY A 58 -1.10 14.69 -5.18
N PRO A 59 -0.40 15.75 -4.75
CA PRO A 59 1.06 15.76 -4.82
C PRO A 59 1.57 14.47 -4.18
N ALA A 60 2.35 13.68 -4.93
CA ALA A 60 2.87 12.42 -4.45
C ALA A 60 3.56 12.67 -3.09
N PRO A 61 3.27 11.87 -2.05
CA PRO A 61 3.85 12.09 -0.75
C PRO A 61 5.36 12.13 -0.87
N GLU A 62 5.97 13.10 -0.17
CA GLU A 62 7.40 13.31 -0.20
C GLU A 62 8.11 12.00 0.17
N GLY A 63 8.96 11.49 -0.74
CA GLY A 63 9.57 10.15 -0.61
C GLY A 63 9.10 9.13 -1.66
N SER A 64 8.01 9.38 -2.40
CA SER A 64 7.53 8.50 -3.48
C SER A 64 8.43 8.43 -4.73
N LYS A 65 9.66 8.95 -4.67
CA LYS A 65 10.62 8.89 -5.77
C LYS A 65 11.10 7.45 -5.95
N GLY A 66 10.39 6.68 -6.78
CA GLY A 66 11.00 5.51 -7.43
C GLY A 66 10.16 4.24 -7.64
N GLY A 67 8.85 4.18 -7.34
CA GLY A 67 8.18 2.87 -7.51
C GLY A 67 6.66 2.83 -7.73
N LEU A 68 5.92 3.79 -7.18
CA LEU A 68 4.44 3.78 -7.21
C LEU A 68 3.81 5.02 -7.83
N ALA A 69 4.60 6.08 -8.03
CA ALA A 69 4.13 7.29 -8.69
C ALA A 69 3.78 6.97 -10.15
N ALA A 70 2.50 7.13 -10.51
CA ALA A 70 1.91 6.88 -11.83
C ALA A 70 1.43 5.45 -12.16
N VAL A 71 1.09 4.63 -11.17
CA VAL A 71 0.39 3.35 -11.44
C VAL A 71 -1.12 3.58 -11.45
N ALA A 72 -1.79 3.29 -12.56
CA ALA A 72 -3.26 3.19 -12.60
C ALA A 72 -3.73 2.13 -11.57
N GLY A 73 -4.77 2.43 -10.80
CA GLY A 73 -5.22 1.52 -9.74
C GLY A 73 -4.36 1.51 -8.46
N LEU A 74 -3.66 2.60 -8.14
CA LEU A 74 -3.05 2.76 -6.82
C LEU A 74 -4.13 2.86 -5.73
N LEU A 75 -3.93 2.20 -4.60
CA LEU A 75 -4.81 2.24 -3.42
C LEU A 75 -4.07 2.87 -2.23
N SER A 76 -4.78 3.67 -1.43
CA SER A 76 -4.37 4.00 -0.07
C SER A 76 -5.12 3.11 0.89
N VAL A 77 -4.40 2.40 1.76
CA VAL A 77 -4.94 1.55 2.82
C VAL A 77 -4.60 2.18 4.15
N SER A 78 -5.62 2.66 4.85
CA SER A 78 -5.42 3.24 6.18
C SER A 78 -5.57 2.14 7.23
N LEU A 79 -4.55 1.99 8.07
CA LEU A 79 -4.56 1.03 9.18
C LEU A 79 -4.69 1.75 10.53
N ALA A 80 -5.00 0.99 11.58
CA ALA A 80 -4.94 1.49 12.94
C ALA A 80 -3.49 1.83 13.35
N PRO A 81 -3.30 2.76 14.31
CA PRO A 81 -1.98 3.13 14.81
C PRO A 81 -1.07 1.95 15.13
N GLY A 82 0.17 2.03 14.63
CA GLY A 82 1.18 1.00 14.80
C GLY A 82 1.07 -0.15 13.80
N LEU A 83 0.26 0.00 12.74
CA LEU A 83 0.22 -0.88 11.56
C LEU A 83 0.05 -2.38 11.90
N GLN A 84 -0.67 -2.71 12.99
CA GLN A 84 -0.79 -4.10 13.49
C GLN A 84 -1.40 -5.07 12.46
N ALA A 85 -2.27 -4.57 11.58
CA ALA A 85 -2.90 -5.34 10.51
C ALA A 85 -1.97 -5.59 9.30
N LEU A 86 -0.77 -5.00 9.25
CA LEU A 86 0.13 -5.06 8.10
C LEU A 86 0.52 -6.50 7.74
N GLY A 87 0.75 -7.36 8.73
CA GLY A 87 1.04 -8.78 8.48
C GLY A 87 -0.11 -9.48 7.74
N SER A 88 -1.35 -9.23 8.16
CA SER A 88 -2.56 -9.77 7.52
C SER A 88 -2.75 -9.22 6.09
N VAL A 89 -2.50 -7.92 5.89
CA VAL A 89 -2.52 -7.28 4.57
C VAL A 89 -1.54 -7.97 3.61
N VAL A 90 -0.30 -8.19 4.05
CA VAL A 90 0.73 -8.87 3.26
C VAL A 90 0.32 -10.31 2.92
N VAL A 91 -0.26 -11.05 3.87
CA VAL A 91 -0.74 -12.43 3.65
C VAL A 91 -1.85 -12.45 2.60
N VAL A 92 -2.88 -11.60 2.73
CA VAL A 92 -3.99 -11.53 1.78
C VAL A 92 -3.51 -11.14 0.38
N ILE A 93 -2.62 -10.15 0.28
CA ILE A 93 -2.04 -9.75 -1.02
C ILE A 93 -1.30 -10.92 -1.66
N ARG A 94 -0.47 -11.64 -0.90
CA ARG A 94 0.25 -12.81 -1.41
C ARG A 94 -0.70 -13.91 -1.90
N GLU A 95 -1.76 -14.19 -1.16
CA GLU A 95 -2.80 -15.15 -1.57
C GLU A 95 -3.54 -14.69 -2.83
N TRP A 96 -3.87 -13.41 -2.92
CA TRP A 96 -4.51 -12.81 -4.07
C TRP A 96 -3.63 -12.88 -5.33
N ILE A 97 -2.33 -12.61 -5.20
CA ILE A 97 -1.37 -12.76 -6.30
C ILE A 97 -1.33 -14.21 -6.79
N ARG A 98 -1.20 -15.18 -5.87
CA ARG A 98 -1.10 -16.62 -6.21
C ARG A 98 -2.35 -17.20 -6.86
N ARG A 99 -3.52 -16.58 -6.66
CA ARG A 99 -4.78 -16.98 -7.33
C ARG A 99 -4.76 -16.69 -8.83
N SER A 100 -3.86 -15.84 -9.31
CA SER A 100 -3.73 -15.50 -10.73
C SER A 100 -2.61 -16.27 -11.41
N ALA A 101 -2.89 -16.84 -12.59
CA ALA A 101 -1.87 -17.42 -13.45
C ALA A 101 -1.05 -16.37 -14.23
N SER A 102 -1.47 -15.10 -14.20
CA SER A 102 -0.98 -14.02 -15.07
C SER A 102 0.31 -13.32 -14.59
N GLY A 103 0.96 -13.80 -13.51
CA GLY A 103 2.21 -13.19 -13.02
C GLY A 103 2.03 -11.78 -12.43
N ARG A 104 0.96 -11.57 -11.65
CA ARG A 104 0.71 -10.29 -10.98
C ARG A 104 1.81 -9.96 -9.97
N THR A 105 2.09 -8.67 -9.85
CA THR A 105 3.03 -8.11 -8.88
C THR A 105 2.36 -6.98 -8.12
N VAL A 106 2.51 -6.95 -6.80
CA VAL A 106 2.00 -5.88 -5.93
C VAL A 106 3.16 -5.22 -5.22
N LYS A 107 3.21 -3.90 -5.26
CA LYS A 107 4.17 -3.09 -4.51
C LYS A 107 3.47 -2.41 -3.35
N LEU A 108 4.07 -2.48 -2.16
CA LEU A 108 3.63 -1.78 -0.97
C LEU A 108 4.65 -0.71 -0.62
N SER A 109 4.19 0.47 -0.21
CA SER A 109 5.04 1.56 0.29
C SER A 109 4.50 2.11 1.60
N ILE A 110 5.41 2.30 2.56
CA ILE A 110 5.14 2.85 3.91
C ILE A 110 6.34 3.72 4.27
N ASP A 111 6.13 4.98 4.64
CA ASP A 111 7.21 5.92 5.03
C ASP A 111 8.40 6.00 4.04
N GLY A 112 8.13 5.80 2.74
CA GLY A 112 9.14 5.77 1.68
C GLY A 112 9.91 4.45 1.52
N ASP A 113 9.73 3.49 2.43
CA ASP A 113 10.21 2.12 2.27
C ASP A 113 9.26 1.33 1.35
N VAL A 114 9.81 0.61 0.38
CA VAL A 114 9.04 -0.12 -0.64
C VAL A 114 9.40 -1.60 -0.63
N ILE A 115 8.39 -2.46 -0.69
CA ILE A 115 8.54 -3.91 -0.86
C ILE A 115 7.71 -4.38 -2.05
N GLU A 116 8.28 -5.28 -2.86
CA GLU A 116 7.60 -5.90 -3.99
C GLU A 116 7.23 -7.35 -3.66
N LEU A 117 5.96 -7.69 -3.90
CA LEU A 117 5.38 -9.01 -3.71
C LEU A 117 5.04 -9.62 -5.06
N THR A 118 5.52 -10.84 -5.27
CA THR A 118 5.34 -11.63 -6.50
C THR A 118 4.73 -12.99 -6.17
N GLY A 119 4.17 -13.67 -7.17
CA GLY A 119 3.58 -15.01 -6.99
C GLY A 119 4.63 -16.10 -6.68
N ALA A 120 5.84 -15.94 -7.20
CA ALA A 120 6.99 -16.78 -6.84
C ALA A 120 7.73 -16.13 -5.67
N THR A 121 7.87 -16.87 -4.55
CA THR A 121 8.59 -16.42 -3.37
C THR A 121 9.71 -17.38 -3.01
N SER A 122 10.90 -16.83 -2.79
CA SER A 122 12.06 -17.54 -2.22
C SER A 122 12.18 -17.27 -0.72
N ASP A 123 12.94 -18.11 0.01
CA ASP A 123 13.23 -17.90 1.44
C ASP A 123 13.87 -16.53 1.72
N MET A 124 14.64 -16.00 0.77
CA MET A 124 15.21 -14.65 0.86
C MET A 124 14.12 -13.57 0.77
N GLN A 125 13.15 -13.71 -0.15
CA GLN A 125 12.03 -12.77 -0.25
C GLN A 125 11.14 -12.83 1.00
N GLN A 126 10.96 -14.00 1.62
CA GLN A 126 10.25 -14.10 2.90
C GLN A 126 10.96 -13.31 4.00
N GLN A 127 12.28 -13.45 4.13
CA GLN A 127 13.04 -12.69 5.12
C GLN A 127 12.96 -11.17 4.91
N LEU A 128 12.98 -10.71 3.65
CA LEU A 128 12.80 -9.29 3.33
C LEU A 128 11.40 -8.79 3.70
N VAL A 129 10.37 -9.59 3.41
CA VAL A 129 8.99 -9.26 3.80
C VAL A 129 8.83 -9.24 5.31
N ASP A 130 9.38 -10.21 6.02
CA ASP A 130 9.33 -10.25 7.48
C ASP A 130 10.05 -9.05 8.10
N ALA A 131 11.21 -8.67 7.55
CA ALA A 131 11.96 -7.49 8.01
C ALA A 131 11.17 -6.19 7.76
N PHE A 132 10.53 -6.08 6.58
CA PHE A 132 9.66 -4.95 6.26
C PHE A 132 8.49 -4.85 7.24
N VAL A 133 7.75 -5.94 7.48
CA VAL A 133 6.63 -5.95 8.43
C VAL A 133 7.10 -5.57 9.84
N ARG A 134 8.20 -6.15 10.33
CA ARG A 134 8.72 -5.85 11.68
C ARG A 134 9.14 -4.39 11.86
N ARG A 135 9.69 -3.79 10.80
CA ARG A 135 10.15 -2.40 10.81
C ARG A 135 8.99 -1.41 10.94
N HIS A 136 7.85 -1.68 10.31
CA HIS A 136 6.72 -0.75 10.26
C HIS A 136 5.62 -1.09 11.29
N ALA A 137 5.33 -2.37 11.54
CA ALA A 137 4.31 -2.77 12.51
C ALA A 137 4.81 -2.84 13.97
N GLY A 138 6.03 -2.34 14.23
CA GLY A 138 6.65 -2.38 15.55
C GLY A 138 6.72 -3.80 16.12
N ALA A 139 7.73 -4.58 15.72
CA ALA A 139 8.05 -5.78 16.51
C ALA A 139 8.62 -5.34 17.87
N ASP A 140 7.78 -5.47 18.90
CA ASP A 140 8.02 -5.25 20.33
C ASP A 140 8.12 -3.77 20.78
N ALA A 141 7.06 -3.32 21.47
CA ALA A 141 7.16 -2.44 22.63
C ALA A 141 6.49 -3.14 23.83
#